data_AF-A0A231IX30-F1
#
_entry.id   AF-A0A231IX30-F1
#
_cell.length_a   1.000
_cell.length_b   1.000
_cell.length_c   1.000
_cell.angle_alpha   90.00
_cell.angle_beta   90.00
_cell.angle_gamma   90.00
#
_symmetry.space_group_name_H-M   'P 1'
#
loop_
_entity.id
_entity.type
_entity.pdbx_description
1 polymer ?
#
loop_
_entity_poly.entity_id
_entity_poly.type
_entity_poly.pdbx_seq_one_letter_code
_entity_poly.pdbx_strand_id
1 'polypeptide(L)' 'MKWSVLNDYLMVSDTQPPYKVCKLLVAGEAHYRASVQGEFICTPVATAKEACGVCERHHQITYPREVA' A
#
# COMPACT_ATOMS: atom_id res chain seq x y z
N MET A 1 3.88 -9.69 4.39
CA MET A 1 3.20 -8.45 4.75
C MET A 1 1.78 -8.81 5.17
N LYS A 2 1.39 -8.51 6.40
CA LYS A 2 0.01 -8.63 6.89
C LYS A 2 -0.62 -7.25 6.93
N TRP A 3 -1.90 -7.16 6.62
CA TRP A 3 -2.64 -5.90 6.53
C TRP A 3 -3.68 -5.79 7.65
N SER A 4 -3.76 -4.61 8.24
CA SER A 4 -4.83 -4.23 9.18
C SER A 4 -5.65 -3.10 8.59
N VAL A 5 -6.96 -3.28 8.53
CA VAL A 5 -7.91 -2.22 8.16
C VAL A 5 -8.14 -1.37 9.41
N LEU A 6 -7.71 -0.10 9.39
CA LEU A 6 -7.92 0.81 10.51
C LEU A 6 -9.30 1.49 10.42
N ASN A 7 -9.73 1.80 9.21
CA ASN A 7 -11.05 2.33 8.88
C ASN A 7 -11.31 2.17 7.37
N ASP A 8 -12.47 2.63 6.91
CA ASP A 8 -12.90 2.56 5.50
C ASP A 8 -11.95 3.22 4.50
N TYR A 9 -11.06 4.08 4.97
CA TYR A 9 -10.14 4.87 4.15
C TYR A 9 -8.68 4.46 4.26
N LEU A 10 -8.30 3.61 5.22
CA LEU A 10 -6.90 3.34 5.52
C LEU A 10 -6.65 1.89 5.93
N MET A 11 -5.73 1.27 5.20
CA MET A 11 -5.12 -0.01 5.56
C MET A 11 -3.64 0.20 5.83
N VAL A 12 -3.09 -0.49 6.83
CA VAL A 12 -1.67 -0.38 7.22
C VAL A 12 -1.07 -1.77 7.33
N SER A 13 0.15 -1.93 6.85
CA SER A 13 0.88 -3.19 6.93
C SER A 13 1.65 -3.35 8.25
N ASP A 14 1.97 -4.58 8.62
CA ASP A 14 2.83 -4.94 9.76
C ASP A 14 4.36 -4.81 9.53
N THR A 15 4.78 -4.29 8.37
CA THR A 15 6.21 -4.14 8.06
C THR A 15 6.84 -2.91 8.71
N GLN A 16 8.17 -2.87 8.75
CA GLN A 16 8.95 -1.74 9.24
C GLN A 16 9.91 -1.27 8.13
N PRO A 17 9.74 -0.06 7.56
CA PRO A 17 8.66 0.90 7.82
C PRO A 17 7.29 0.40 7.31
N PRO A 18 6.15 0.86 7.89
CA PRO A 18 4.83 0.39 7.52
C PRO A 18 4.39 0.99 6.18
N TYR A 19 3.94 0.11 5.29
CA TYR A 19 3.20 0.49 4.08
C TYR A 19 1.75 0.81 4.43
N LYS A 20 1.16 1.72 3.65
CA LYS A 20 -0.22 2.15 3.80
C LYS A 20 -0.93 2.13 2.45
N VAL A 21 -2.19 1.72 2.45
CA VAL A 21 -3.09 1.85 1.30
C VAL A 21 -4.25 2.74 1.71
N CYS A 22 -4.34 3.89 1.06
CA CYS A 22 -5.39 4.88 1.30
C CYS A 22 -6.49 4.74 0.24
N LYS A 23 -7.76 4.73 0.63
CA LYS A 23 -8.90 4.90 -0.25
C LYS A 23 -9.13 6.40 -0.48
N LEU A 24 -9.31 6.80 -1.72
CA LEU A 24 -9.71 8.14 -2.15
C LEU A 24 -11.01 8.02 -2.92
N LEU A 25 -11.85 9.05 -2.83
CA LEU A 25 -13.07 9.16 -3.62
C LEU A 25 -12.87 10.28 -4.65
N VAL A 26 -12.92 9.95 -5.93
CA VAL A 26 -12.81 10.89 -7.05
C VAL A 26 -14.10 10.81 -7.84
N ALA A 27 -14.87 11.91 -7.89
CA ALA A 27 -16.18 11.94 -8.53
C ALA A 27 -17.15 10.83 -8.06
N GLY A 28 -17.03 10.38 -6.81
CA GLY A 28 -17.83 9.29 -6.25
C GLY A 28 -17.28 7.88 -6.50
N GLU A 29 -16.24 7.74 -7.32
CA GLU A 29 -15.56 6.48 -7.58
C GLU A 29 -14.43 6.25 -6.58
N ALA A 30 -14.31 5.02 -6.09
CA ALA A 30 -13.25 4.64 -5.16
C ALA A 30 -11.96 4.32 -5.92
N HIS A 31 -10.88 4.96 -5.51
CA HIS A 31 -9.52 4.65 -5.92
C HIS A 31 -8.67 4.35 -4.69
N TYR A 32 -7.53 3.72 -4.92
CA TYR A 32 -6.61 3.30 -3.87
C TYR A 32 -5.19 3.73 -4.21
N ARG A 33 -4.43 4.17 -3.21
CA ARG A 33 -3.04 4.62 -3.42
C ARG A 33 -2.12 4.05 -2.36
N ALA A 34 -1.03 3.46 -2.81
CA ALA A 34 0.02 2.91 -1.97
C ALA A 34 0.99 4.01 -1.51
N SER A 35 1.44 3.91 -0.26
CA SER A 35 2.47 4.80 0.30
C SER A 35 3.33 4.09 1.34
N VAL A 36 4.52 4.62 1.57
CA VAL A 36 5.44 4.21 2.65
C VAL A 36 6.30 5.41 3.03
N GLN A 37 6.60 5.59 4.32
CA GLN A 37 7.43 6.71 4.82
C GLN A 37 7.00 8.13 4.40
N GLY A 38 5.70 8.33 4.15
CA GLY A 38 5.16 9.64 3.73
C GLY A 38 5.17 9.87 2.23
N GLU A 39 5.73 8.95 1.44
CA GLU A 39 5.81 9.04 -0.02
C GLU A 39 4.78 8.13 -0.68
N PHE A 40 4.18 8.62 -1.77
CA PHE A 40 3.32 7.81 -2.62
C PHE A 40 4.16 7.04 -3.64
N ILE A 41 4.02 5.72 -3.66
CA ILE A 41 4.84 4.83 -4.50
C ILE A 41 4.13 4.38 -5.78
N CYS A 42 2.91 4.87 -6.01
CA CYS A 42 2.19 4.69 -7.27
C CYS A 42 1.15 5.79 -7.51
N THR A 43 0.65 5.83 -8.74
CA THR A 43 -0.60 6.50 -9.10
C THR A 43 -1.80 5.79 -8.45
N PRO A 44 -2.95 6.46 -8.27
CA PRO A 44 -4.18 5.81 -7.87
C PRO A 44 -4.54 4.61 -8.77
N VAL A 45 -5.05 3.55 -8.16
CA VAL A 45 -5.51 2.31 -8.83
C VAL A 45 -6.94 1.98 -8.43
N ALA A 46 -7.61 1.10 -9.17
CA ALA A 46 -9.04 0.85 -9.03
C ALA A 46 -9.37 0.01 -7.78
N THR A 47 -8.45 -0.83 -7.32
CA THR A 47 -8.74 -1.76 -6.21
C THR A 47 -7.70 -1.70 -5.10
N ALA A 48 -8.14 -1.94 -3.86
CA ALA A 48 -7.24 -2.06 -2.71
C ALA A 48 -6.19 -3.16 -2.92
N LYS A 49 -6.59 -4.27 -3.55
CA LYS A 49 -5.72 -5.42 -3.83
C LYS A 49 -4.55 -5.03 -4.74
N GLU A 50 -4.80 -4.24 -5.78
CA GLU A 50 -3.74 -3.73 -6.65
C GLU A 50 -2.75 -2.85 -5.90
N ALA A 51 -3.24 -1.93 -5.06
CA ALA A 51 -2.39 -1.08 -4.23
C ALA A 51 -1.57 -1.89 -3.21
N CYS A 52 -2.16 -2.91 -2.59
CA CYS A 52 -1.41 -3.85 -1.73
C CYS A 52 -0.30 -4.57 -2.51
N GLY A 53 -0.59 -5.03 -3.74
CA GLY A 53 0.41 -5.66 -4.60
C GLY A 53 1.54 -4.72 -5.03
N VAL A 54 1.28 -3.41 -5.15
CA VAL A 54 2.35 -2.40 -5.31
C VAL A 54 3.24 -2.36 -4.06
N CYS A 55 2.65 -2.27 -2.86
CA CYS A 55 3.40 -2.26 -1.60
C CYS A 55 4.28 -3.50 -1.45
N GLU A 56 3.74 -4.69 -1.75
CA GLU A 56 4.47 -5.96 -1.64
C GLU A 56 5.64 -6.03 -2.60
N ARG A 57 5.46 -5.64 -3.87
CA ARG A 57 6.55 -5.58 -4.86
C ARG A 57 7.60 -4.54 -4.47
N HIS A 58 7.17 -3.34 -4.07
CA HIS A 58 8.09 -2.30 -3.61
C HIS A 58 8.93 -2.78 -2.43
N HIS A 59 8.32 -3.49 -1.46
CA HIS A 59 9.02 -4.07 -0.33
C HIS A 59 10.07 -5.11 -0.77
N GLN A 60 9.71 -6.02 -1.69
CA GLN A 60 10.65 -7.03 -2.21
C GLN A 60 11.86 -6.41 -2.92
N ILE A 61 11.65 -5.31 -3.66
CA ILE A 61 12.72 -4.60 -4.36
C ILE A 61 13.61 -3.83 -3.38
N THR A 62 13.01 -3.19 -2.37
CA THR A 62 13.71 -2.31 -1.41
C THR A 62 14.46 -3.11 -0.35
N TYR A 63 13.88 -4.22 0.10
CA TYR A 63 14.43 -5.09 1.15
C TYR A 63 14.55 -6.51 0.59
N PRO A 64 15.48 -6.73 -0.37
CA PRO A 64 15.72 -8.06 -0.90
C PRO A 64 16.11 -8.98 0.27
N ARG A 65 15.54 -10.19 0.29
CA ARG A 65 15.94 -11.19 1.28
C ARG A 65 17.43 -11.49 1.05
N GLU A 66 18.22 -11.50 2.13
CA GLU A 66 19.57 -12.04 2.07
C GLU A 66 19.49 -13.48 1.55
N VAL A 67 20.18 -13.75 0.45
CA VAL A 67 20.35 -15.10 -0.06
C VAL A 67 21.46 -15.71 0.79
N ALA A 68 21.07 -16.55 1.75
CA ALA A 68 22.00 -17.32 2.58
C ALA A 68 22.79 -18.35 1.76
#